data_AF-A0A3M1WF43-F1
#
_entry.id   AF-A0A3M1WF43-F1
#
_cell.length_a   1.000
_cell.length_b   1.000
_cell.length_c   1.000
_cell.angle_alpha   90.00
_cell.angle_beta   90.00
_cell.angle_gamma   90.00
#
_symmetry.space_group_name_H-M   'P 1'
#
loop_
_entity.id
_entity.type
_entity.pdbx_description
1 polymer ?
#
loop_
_entity_poly.entity_id
_entity_poly.type
_entity_poly.pdbx_seq_one_letter_code
_entity_poly.pdbx_strand_id
1 'polypeptide(L)'
;RDRGACYLCHPGATTQCLRGAMGKAVDAGGNALMSCQSCHGSMSAVGNPLRKGWFDEPNCQACHHDGKRELAATDASGVLKQWSDTRFATNPDTPMAGVSLYRFSKGHGGLQCEACHGATHAIYPTSHENDNILAVSLQGHAGTIAECSVCHQSVPFTDSEGPHGMHTTGPDWVKGHEKYAKRNRQSCAYCHGADFQGSPLAQIKTQKTFNIEHGAITYGPGDLVTCYDCHDGPSGKNVFVREKTLVAQHHLDRNRALSPQEALTSLAGLLGEYSRRLQARGEAGP
;
A
#
# COMPACT_ATOMS: atom_id res chain seq x y z
N ARG A 1 -7.24 -22.14 0.40
CA ARG A 1 -6.27 -22.33 1.51
C ARG A 1 -7.05 -22.27 2.81
N ASP A 2 -7.01 -23.32 3.62
CA ASP A 2 -7.81 -23.43 4.86
C ASP A 2 -6.99 -22.96 6.08
N ARG A 3 -7.59 -22.18 6.98
CA ARG A 3 -6.98 -21.76 8.25
C ARG A 3 -7.21 -22.78 9.38
N GLY A 4 -8.19 -23.69 9.22
CA GLY A 4 -8.64 -24.63 10.25
C GLY A 4 -7.53 -25.48 10.84
N ALA A 5 -6.68 -26.08 10.00
CA ALA A 5 -5.55 -26.89 10.47
C ALA A 5 -4.56 -26.09 11.36
N CYS A 6 -4.35 -24.80 11.07
CA CYS A 6 -3.47 -23.94 11.87
C CYS A 6 -4.08 -23.65 13.25
N TYR A 7 -5.40 -23.54 13.33
CA TYR A 7 -6.15 -23.27 14.55
C TYR A 7 -6.29 -24.46 15.49
N LEU A 8 -5.84 -25.66 15.08
CA LEU A 8 -5.71 -26.78 16.01
C LEU A 8 -4.61 -26.54 17.05
N CYS A 9 -3.60 -25.73 16.71
CA CYS A 9 -2.46 -25.43 17.57
C CYS A 9 -2.33 -23.94 17.94
N HIS A 10 -2.90 -23.05 17.12
CA HIS A 10 -2.94 -21.62 17.39
C HIS A 10 -4.30 -21.19 17.92
N PRO A 11 -4.37 -20.09 18.69
CA PRO A 11 -5.64 -19.55 19.13
C PRO A 11 -6.56 -19.35 17.91
N GLY A 12 -7.74 -19.97 17.97
CA GLY A 12 -8.57 -20.27 16.82
C GLY A 12 -9.23 -19.06 16.16
N ALA A 13 -10.20 -19.31 15.29
CA ALA A 13 -10.92 -18.25 14.56
C ALA A 13 -11.58 -17.23 15.51
N THR A 14 -11.99 -17.64 16.71
CA THR A 14 -12.60 -16.77 17.74
C THR A 14 -11.67 -15.70 18.26
N THR A 15 -10.38 -15.99 18.44
CA THR A 15 -9.40 -15.02 18.97
C THR A 15 -8.86 -14.09 17.90
N GLN A 16 -9.19 -14.35 16.62
CA GLN A 16 -8.88 -13.48 15.48
C GLN A 16 -7.41 -13.05 15.48
N CYS A 17 -6.51 -14.04 15.60
CA CYS A 17 -5.08 -13.77 15.61
C CYS A 17 -4.62 -13.11 14.32
N LEU A 18 -5.08 -13.58 13.16
CA LEU A 18 -4.80 -12.96 11.86
C LEU A 18 -5.87 -11.93 11.50
N ARG A 19 -5.72 -10.71 12.03
CA ARG A 19 -6.71 -9.62 11.89
C ARG A 19 -6.18 -8.31 11.29
N GLY A 20 -4.87 -8.20 11.10
CA GLY A 20 -4.26 -7.04 10.45
C GLY A 20 -4.58 -6.92 8.96
N ALA A 21 -3.93 -5.99 8.26
CA ALA A 21 -4.17 -5.68 6.85
C ALA A 21 -4.17 -6.93 5.95
N MET A 22 -3.22 -7.84 6.16
CA MET A 22 -3.15 -9.11 5.43
C MET A 22 -4.31 -10.05 5.76
N GLY A 23 -4.78 -10.07 7.00
CA GLY A 23 -5.90 -10.90 7.44
C GLY A 23 -7.26 -10.39 6.99
N LYS A 24 -7.39 -9.06 6.86
CA LYS A 24 -8.59 -8.32 6.43
C LYS A 24 -8.77 -8.27 4.92
N ALA A 25 -7.69 -8.41 4.14
CA ALA A 25 -7.74 -8.33 2.69
C ALA A 25 -8.64 -9.42 2.09
N VAL A 26 -9.68 -9.00 1.36
CA VAL A 26 -10.65 -9.88 0.68
C VAL A 26 -10.82 -9.49 -0.78
N ASP A 27 -11.19 -10.47 -1.60
CA ASP A 27 -11.59 -10.24 -2.99
C ASP A 27 -13.04 -9.74 -3.10
N ALA A 28 -13.50 -9.60 -4.34
CA ALA A 28 -14.82 -9.16 -4.76
C ALA A 28 -15.95 -10.01 -4.16
N GLY A 29 -15.69 -11.31 -3.99
CA GLY A 29 -16.61 -12.26 -3.40
C GLY A 29 -16.48 -12.38 -1.89
N GLY A 30 -15.64 -11.56 -1.25
CA GLY A 30 -15.37 -11.62 0.18
C GLY A 30 -14.41 -12.73 0.60
N ASN A 31 -13.77 -13.43 -0.35
CA ASN A 31 -12.79 -14.46 -0.01
C ASN A 31 -11.48 -13.82 0.44
N ALA A 32 -10.90 -14.36 1.52
CA ALA A 32 -9.61 -13.87 2.01
C ALA A 32 -8.51 -13.97 0.94
N LEU A 33 -7.86 -12.84 0.64
CA LEU A 33 -6.72 -12.77 -0.30
C LEU A 33 -5.45 -13.38 0.28
N MET A 34 -5.34 -13.45 1.62
CA MET A 34 -4.22 -14.07 2.30
C MET A 34 -4.67 -14.95 3.48
N SER A 35 -3.85 -15.96 3.77
CA SER A 35 -4.01 -16.88 4.90
C SER A 35 -2.69 -17.06 5.64
N CYS A 36 -2.68 -17.82 6.73
CA CYS A 36 -1.46 -18.13 7.48
C CYS A 36 -0.36 -18.69 6.53
N GLN A 37 -0.76 -19.53 5.58
CA GLN A 37 0.14 -20.13 4.59
C GLN A 37 0.71 -19.14 3.58
N SER A 38 0.08 -17.98 3.36
CA SER A 38 0.69 -16.93 2.55
C SER A 38 1.97 -16.40 3.16
N CYS A 39 2.13 -16.48 4.48
CA CYS A 39 3.33 -16.02 5.18
C CYS A 39 4.22 -17.19 5.62
N HIS A 40 3.62 -18.27 6.12
CA HIS A 40 4.33 -19.38 6.75
C HIS A 40 4.56 -20.61 5.86
N GLY A 41 3.98 -20.65 4.66
CA GLY A 41 4.00 -21.84 3.81
C GLY A 41 2.99 -22.92 4.24
N SER A 42 3.13 -24.13 3.70
CA SER A 42 2.25 -25.27 4.02
C SER A 42 2.46 -25.79 5.45
N MET A 43 1.52 -26.59 5.96
CA MET A 43 1.71 -27.28 7.24
C MET A 43 2.95 -28.21 7.24
N SER A 44 3.30 -28.80 6.10
CA SER A 44 4.53 -29.58 5.97
C SER A 44 5.80 -28.72 6.07
N ALA A 45 5.78 -27.48 5.57
CA ALA A 45 6.87 -26.54 5.74
C ALA A 45 6.99 -26.08 7.20
N VAL A 46 5.85 -25.75 7.83
CA VAL A 46 5.81 -25.34 9.25
C VAL A 46 6.25 -26.46 10.20
N GLY A 47 5.86 -27.70 9.92
CA GLY A 47 6.22 -28.89 10.69
C GLY A 47 7.56 -29.53 10.33
N ASN A 48 8.33 -28.93 9.42
CA ASN A 48 9.64 -29.46 9.04
C ASN A 48 10.58 -29.46 10.26
N PRO A 49 11.21 -30.59 10.62
CA PRO A 49 12.09 -30.67 11.80
C PRO A 49 13.35 -29.77 11.68
N LEU A 50 13.71 -29.32 10.49
CA LEU A 50 14.79 -28.36 10.27
C LEU A 50 14.37 -26.91 10.49
N ARG A 51 13.06 -26.62 10.57
CA ARG A 51 12.56 -25.27 10.80
C ARG A 51 12.83 -24.85 12.25
N LYS A 52 13.52 -23.74 12.42
CA LYS A 52 13.78 -23.11 13.72
C LYS A 52 12.63 -22.16 14.05
N GLY A 53 11.61 -22.69 14.73
CA GLY A 53 10.52 -21.89 15.26
C GLY A 53 11.03 -20.64 16.00
N TRP A 54 10.30 -19.53 15.89
CA TRP A 54 10.66 -18.20 16.43
C TRP A 54 11.83 -17.45 15.77
N PHE A 55 12.62 -18.14 14.93
CA PHE A 55 13.72 -17.54 14.16
C PHE A 55 13.43 -17.52 12.66
N ASP A 56 12.76 -18.56 12.15
CA ASP A 56 12.27 -18.63 10.77
C ASP A 56 10.87 -18.01 10.66
N GLU A 57 10.78 -16.72 10.98
CA GLU A 57 9.55 -15.92 10.86
C GLU A 57 9.49 -15.18 9.53
N PRO A 58 8.27 -14.95 8.98
CA PRO A 58 8.12 -14.12 7.80
C PRO A 58 8.66 -12.71 8.04
N ASN A 59 9.31 -12.15 7.03
CA ASN A 59 9.75 -10.76 7.03
C ASN A 59 8.99 -9.96 5.96
N CYS A 60 8.97 -8.63 6.11
CA CYS A 60 8.20 -7.77 5.21
C CYS A 60 8.80 -7.77 3.79
N GLN A 61 10.12 -7.84 3.65
CA GLN A 61 10.82 -7.82 2.35
C GLN A 61 10.40 -8.95 1.43
N ALA A 62 10.11 -10.13 1.98
CA ALA A 62 9.66 -11.28 1.20
C ALA A 62 8.39 -11.01 0.36
N CYS A 63 7.55 -10.06 0.81
CA CYS A 63 6.39 -9.59 0.05
C CYS A 63 6.57 -8.19 -0.55
N HIS A 64 7.26 -7.29 0.14
CA HIS A 64 7.40 -5.89 -0.24
C HIS A 64 8.79 -5.66 -0.79
N HIS A 65 8.89 -5.37 -2.09
CA HIS A 65 10.18 -5.17 -2.75
C HIS A 65 9.98 -4.37 -4.03
N ASP A 66 10.96 -3.56 -4.46
CA ASP A 66 10.96 -2.90 -5.76
C ASP A 66 9.68 -2.08 -6.07
N GLY A 67 9.06 -1.50 -5.03
CA GLY A 67 7.76 -0.83 -5.14
C GLY A 67 6.58 -1.76 -5.40
N LYS A 68 6.76 -3.08 -5.33
CA LYS A 68 5.75 -4.13 -5.56
C LYS A 68 5.31 -4.79 -4.26
N ARG A 69 4.21 -5.55 -4.35
CA ARG A 69 3.64 -6.32 -3.25
C ARG A 69 3.17 -7.69 -3.71
N GLU A 70 3.84 -8.73 -3.24
CA GLU A 70 3.47 -10.13 -3.46
C GLU A 70 2.27 -10.56 -2.61
N LEU A 71 1.58 -11.63 -3.03
CA LEU A 71 0.49 -12.25 -2.27
C LEU A 71 0.96 -13.38 -1.33
N ALA A 72 2.24 -13.77 -1.42
CA ALA A 72 2.85 -14.76 -0.55
C ALA A 72 4.34 -14.48 -0.34
N ALA A 73 4.77 -14.62 0.91
CA ALA A 73 6.15 -14.43 1.36
C ALA A 73 7.02 -15.67 1.05
N THR A 74 6.42 -16.84 0.91
CA THR A 74 7.16 -18.08 0.62
C THR A 74 7.02 -18.51 -0.84
N ASP A 75 8.00 -19.25 -1.33
CA ASP A 75 7.91 -20.00 -2.58
C ASP A 75 7.08 -21.30 -2.40
N ALA A 76 7.06 -22.14 -3.45
CA ALA A 76 6.33 -23.41 -3.45
C ALA A 76 6.88 -24.44 -2.44
N SER A 77 8.14 -24.31 -2.04
CA SER A 77 8.78 -25.19 -1.04
C SER A 77 8.55 -24.71 0.40
N GLY A 78 7.94 -23.52 0.58
CA GLY A 78 7.71 -22.92 1.89
C GLY A 78 8.89 -22.12 2.43
N VAL A 79 9.89 -21.84 1.59
CA VAL A 79 11.06 -21.00 1.93
C VAL A 79 10.72 -19.54 1.64
N LEU A 80 11.15 -18.61 2.51
CA LEU A 80 10.94 -17.18 2.29
C LEU A 80 11.66 -16.68 1.05
N LYS A 81 10.91 -15.99 0.19
CA LYS A 81 11.43 -15.30 -0.99
C LYS A 81 12.47 -14.27 -0.58
N GLN A 82 13.54 -14.18 -1.35
CA GLN A 82 14.63 -13.24 -1.15
C GLN A 82 14.68 -12.28 -2.33
N TRP A 83 14.89 -11.00 -2.03
CA TRP A 83 14.99 -9.93 -3.00
C TRP A 83 16.26 -9.13 -2.72
N SER A 84 16.84 -8.51 -3.75
CA SER A 84 18.01 -7.63 -3.58
C SER A 84 17.66 -6.29 -2.94
N ASP A 85 16.39 -5.87 -3.05
CA ASP A 85 15.87 -4.74 -2.31
C ASP A 85 15.88 -5.03 -0.80
N THR A 86 16.21 -4.01 -0.01
CA THR A 86 16.36 -4.08 1.45
C THR A 86 15.53 -3.02 2.17
N ARG A 87 14.75 -2.21 1.44
CA ARG A 87 14.01 -1.07 2.00
C ARG A 87 12.87 -1.44 2.94
N PHE A 88 12.31 -2.63 2.78
CA PHE A 88 11.26 -3.16 3.63
C PHE A 88 11.77 -4.27 4.55
N ALA A 89 13.05 -4.61 4.45
CA ALA A 89 13.67 -5.59 5.30
C ALA A 89 13.82 -5.03 6.72
N THR A 90 13.40 -5.86 7.64
CA THR A 90 13.98 -6.06 8.96
C THR A 90 15.50 -5.87 8.95
N ASN A 91 16.08 -5.28 10.00
CA ASN A 91 17.53 -5.16 10.12
C ASN A 91 18.18 -6.55 9.91
N PRO A 92 19.15 -6.67 8.98
CA PRO A 92 19.85 -7.93 8.76
C PRO A 92 20.50 -8.44 10.05
N ASP A 93 20.62 -9.76 10.17
CA ASP A 93 21.33 -10.42 11.28
C ASP A 93 20.88 -9.97 12.68
N THR A 94 19.61 -9.58 12.82
CA THR A 94 19.01 -9.09 14.05
C THR A 94 17.90 -10.05 14.52
N PRO A 95 18.07 -10.72 15.68
CA PRO A 95 19.02 -10.42 16.76
C PRO A 95 20.34 -11.21 16.68
N MET A 96 20.52 -12.07 15.66
CA MET A 96 21.71 -12.89 15.49
C MET A 96 22.00 -13.16 14.02
N ALA A 97 23.25 -13.54 13.71
CA ALA A 97 23.69 -13.87 12.37
C ALA A 97 22.77 -14.90 11.68
N GLY A 98 22.38 -14.60 10.45
CA GLY A 98 21.49 -15.40 9.61
C GLY A 98 20.00 -15.25 9.93
N VAL A 99 19.60 -14.41 10.88
CA VAL A 99 18.21 -14.23 11.31
C VAL A 99 17.83 -12.76 11.25
N SER A 100 16.73 -12.43 10.58
CA SER A 100 16.22 -11.05 10.49
C SER A 100 14.77 -11.01 10.97
N LEU A 101 14.57 -10.71 12.25
CA LEU A 101 13.26 -10.71 12.92
C LEU A 101 12.66 -9.33 13.10
N TYR A 102 11.44 -9.16 12.57
CA TYR A 102 10.68 -7.92 12.57
C TYR A 102 10.62 -7.28 13.97
N ARG A 103 10.30 -8.08 14.99
CA ARG A 103 10.14 -7.62 16.38
C ARG A 103 11.39 -6.97 17.00
N PHE A 104 12.57 -7.24 16.46
CA PHE A 104 13.82 -6.67 16.95
C PHE A 104 14.33 -5.54 16.07
N SER A 105 13.63 -5.26 14.97
CA SER A 105 14.06 -4.27 14.00
C SER A 105 13.51 -2.90 14.26
N LYS A 106 14.29 -1.93 13.80
CA LYS A 106 14.09 -0.51 13.95
C LYS A 106 14.33 0.17 12.61
N GLY A 107 13.55 1.20 12.34
CA GLY A 107 13.62 2.02 11.15
C GLY A 107 13.76 3.50 11.49
N HIS A 108 12.99 4.34 10.80
CA HIS A 108 12.92 5.80 10.94
C HIS A 108 13.13 6.30 12.37
N GLY A 109 14.25 6.97 12.64
CA GLY A 109 14.58 7.51 13.96
C GLY A 109 14.79 6.46 15.06
N GLY A 110 15.10 5.21 14.72
CA GLY A 110 15.26 4.10 15.67
C GLY A 110 13.94 3.52 16.18
N LEU A 111 12.80 3.91 15.61
CA LEU A 111 11.49 3.38 16.00
C LEU A 111 11.32 1.93 15.53
N GLN A 112 10.74 1.10 16.40
CA GLN A 112 10.31 -0.23 16.00
C GLN A 112 9.17 -0.14 14.98
N CYS A 113 9.09 -1.12 14.10
CA CYS A 113 8.15 -1.09 12.98
C CYS A 113 6.69 -1.02 13.44
N GLU A 114 6.34 -1.63 14.58
CA GLU A 114 5.00 -1.60 15.16
C GLU A 114 4.54 -0.20 15.58
N ALA A 115 5.48 0.74 15.78
CA ALA A 115 5.14 2.13 16.10
C ALA A 115 4.33 2.80 14.98
N CYS A 116 4.59 2.42 13.72
CA CYS A 116 3.84 2.94 12.57
C CYS A 116 2.84 1.91 12.02
N HIS A 117 3.21 0.63 11.99
CA HIS A 117 2.44 -0.42 11.33
C HIS A 117 1.48 -1.17 12.25
N GLY A 118 1.56 -1.03 13.58
CA GLY A 118 0.83 -1.90 14.51
C GLY A 118 1.52 -3.26 14.72
N ALA A 119 1.05 -4.02 15.71
CA ALA A 119 1.71 -5.27 16.12
C ALA A 119 1.58 -6.40 15.08
N THR A 120 2.49 -7.37 15.11
CA THR A 120 2.44 -8.55 14.22
C THR A 120 1.08 -9.25 14.30
N HIS A 121 0.52 -9.59 13.13
CA HIS A 121 -0.85 -10.11 12.94
C HIS A 121 -2.01 -9.16 13.28
N ALA A 122 -1.72 -7.97 13.81
CA ALA A 122 -2.64 -6.85 13.99
C ALA A 122 -2.09 -5.58 13.29
N ILE A 123 -1.34 -5.77 12.19
CA ILE A 123 -0.82 -4.66 11.38
C ILE A 123 -1.98 -3.84 10.81
N TYR A 124 -1.88 -2.52 10.86
CA TYR A 124 -2.94 -1.62 10.43
C TYR A 124 -3.17 -1.62 8.91
N PRO A 125 -4.41 -1.34 8.48
CA PRO A 125 -5.62 -1.30 9.31
C PRO A 125 -6.04 -2.72 9.68
N THR A 126 -6.57 -2.90 10.89
CA THR A 126 -7.07 -4.22 11.32
C THR A 126 -8.57 -4.35 11.05
N SER A 127 -9.10 -5.57 11.12
CA SER A 127 -10.54 -5.85 11.09
C SER A 127 -11.25 -5.54 12.42
N HIS A 128 -10.49 -5.17 13.47
CA HIS A 128 -11.02 -4.83 14.78
C HIS A 128 -10.94 -3.33 15.02
N GLU A 129 -12.08 -2.72 15.32
CA GLU A 129 -12.16 -1.27 15.55
C GLU A 129 -11.21 -0.82 16.66
N ASN A 130 -11.14 -1.58 17.76
CA ASN A 130 -10.31 -1.24 18.92
C ASN A 130 -8.81 -1.13 18.60
N ASP A 131 -8.27 -1.95 17.69
CA ASP A 131 -6.86 -1.83 17.30
C ASP A 131 -6.63 -0.52 16.53
N ASN A 132 -7.63 -0.05 15.76
CA ASN A 132 -7.49 1.12 14.91
C ASN A 132 -7.68 2.45 15.66
N ILE A 133 -8.16 2.44 16.91
CA ILE A 133 -8.44 3.67 17.69
C ILE A 133 -7.21 4.58 17.76
N LEU A 134 -6.02 4.01 17.96
CA LEU A 134 -4.77 4.78 18.01
C LEU A 134 -4.53 5.50 16.68
N ALA A 135 -4.57 4.78 15.56
CA ALA A 135 -4.34 5.37 14.24
C ALA A 135 -5.38 6.45 13.92
N VAL A 136 -6.66 6.17 14.16
CA VAL A 136 -7.74 7.15 13.96
C VAL A 136 -7.52 8.41 14.80
N SER A 137 -7.14 8.25 16.07
CA SER A 137 -6.91 9.38 16.97
C SER A 137 -5.73 10.24 16.55
N LEU A 138 -4.69 9.64 15.96
CA LEU A 138 -3.47 10.34 15.58
C LEU A 138 -3.57 11.03 14.22
N GLN A 139 -4.08 10.36 13.19
CA GLN A 139 -4.08 10.86 11.81
C GLN A 139 -5.49 11.01 11.18
N GLY A 140 -6.54 10.78 11.96
CA GLY A 140 -7.93 10.94 11.50
C GLY A 140 -8.46 9.77 10.66
N HIS A 141 -7.68 8.71 10.45
CA HIS A 141 -8.10 7.52 9.72
C HIS A 141 -7.43 6.24 10.22
N ALA A 142 -8.09 5.10 10.01
CA ALA A 142 -7.49 3.79 10.26
C ALA A 142 -6.39 3.50 9.24
N GLY A 143 -5.35 2.78 9.65
CA GLY A 143 -4.25 2.38 8.78
C GLY A 143 -2.87 2.61 9.39
N THR A 144 -1.84 2.20 8.68
CA THR A 144 -0.45 2.54 9.01
C THR A 144 -0.33 4.04 9.22
N ILE A 145 0.41 4.46 10.25
CA ILE A 145 0.72 5.88 10.49
C ILE A 145 1.53 6.38 9.30
N ALA A 146 0.91 7.24 8.49
CA ALA A 146 1.45 7.76 7.24
C ALA A 146 1.52 9.30 7.22
N GLU A 147 0.82 9.98 8.12
CA GLU A 147 0.89 11.43 8.26
C GLU A 147 2.05 11.82 9.18
N CYS A 148 3.15 12.33 8.60
CA CYS A 148 4.38 12.63 9.35
C CYS A 148 4.19 13.63 10.49
N SER A 149 3.19 14.51 10.39
CA SER A 149 2.82 15.51 11.40
C SER A 149 2.34 14.89 12.73
N VAL A 150 1.98 13.60 12.73
CA VAL A 150 1.65 12.85 13.95
C VAL A 150 2.82 12.87 14.94
N CYS A 151 4.06 12.83 14.44
CA CYS A 151 5.27 12.79 15.27
C CYS A 151 6.13 14.05 15.10
N HIS A 152 6.14 14.66 13.91
CA HIS A 152 7.00 15.79 13.60
C HIS A 152 6.24 17.11 13.72
N GLN A 153 6.60 17.93 14.72
CA GLN A 153 6.05 19.28 14.87
C GLN A 153 6.34 20.16 13.63
N SER A 154 7.53 19.98 13.05
CA SER A 154 7.92 20.52 11.75
C SER A 154 8.36 19.38 10.87
N VAL A 155 7.52 19.00 9.90
CA VAL A 155 7.80 17.88 8.99
C VAL A 155 9.00 18.22 8.10
N PRO A 156 10.08 17.41 8.10
CA PRO A 156 11.23 17.65 7.24
C PRO A 156 10.87 17.63 5.75
N PHE A 157 11.46 18.57 5.00
CA PHE A 157 11.27 18.67 3.55
C PHE A 157 12.38 17.95 2.79
N THR A 158 12.18 16.65 2.53
CA THR A 158 13.15 15.76 1.87
C THR A 158 12.46 14.87 0.85
N ASP A 159 13.20 14.35 -0.13
CA ASP A 159 12.71 13.40 -1.14
C ASP A 159 12.93 11.92 -0.76
N SER A 160 13.75 11.65 0.27
CA SER A 160 14.24 10.29 0.56
C SER A 160 14.45 9.95 2.04
N GLU A 161 14.22 10.86 2.97
CA GLU A 161 14.64 10.65 4.38
C GLU A 161 13.51 10.17 5.31
N GLY A 162 12.29 9.98 4.78
CA GLY A 162 11.20 9.37 5.53
C GLY A 162 11.27 7.84 5.58
N PRO A 163 10.35 7.19 6.32
CA PRO A 163 10.24 5.73 6.34
C PRO A 163 10.17 5.17 4.92
N HIS A 164 10.96 4.13 4.62
CA HIS A 164 11.05 3.53 3.28
C HIS A 164 11.45 4.50 2.15
N GLY A 165 12.14 5.60 2.47
CA GLY A 165 12.50 6.62 1.48
C GLY A 165 11.34 7.50 1.04
N MET A 166 10.29 7.58 1.86
CA MET A 166 9.11 8.40 1.59
C MET A 166 9.40 9.90 1.85
N HIS A 167 8.66 10.76 1.16
CA HIS A 167 8.62 12.19 1.40
C HIS A 167 7.27 12.60 2.02
N THR A 168 7.17 13.84 2.50
CA THR A 168 5.89 14.39 2.98
C THR A 168 4.88 14.53 1.84
N THR A 169 3.59 14.37 2.14
CA THR A 169 2.48 14.41 1.15
C THR A 169 1.66 15.70 1.24
N GLY A 170 2.22 16.75 1.86
CA GLY A 170 1.55 18.04 2.05
C GLY A 170 1.66 18.99 0.84
N PRO A 171 0.91 20.12 0.87
CA PRO A 171 0.92 21.11 -0.21
C PRO A 171 2.31 21.72 -0.47
N ASP A 172 3.15 21.84 0.55
CA ASP A 172 4.52 22.32 0.38
C ASP A 172 5.36 21.38 -0.48
N TRP A 173 5.11 20.06 -0.39
CA TRP A 173 5.75 19.09 -1.28
C TRP A 173 5.32 19.31 -2.72
N VAL A 174 4.00 19.44 -2.97
CA VAL A 174 3.48 19.68 -4.31
C VAL A 174 4.12 20.94 -4.93
N LYS A 175 4.29 22.02 -4.16
CA LYS A 175 4.95 23.25 -4.63
C LYS A 175 6.46 23.09 -4.87
N GLY A 176 7.15 22.31 -4.04
CA GLY A 176 8.61 22.26 -4.03
C GLY A 176 9.24 21.02 -4.67
N HIS A 177 8.46 20.02 -5.07
CA HIS A 177 9.00 18.74 -5.57
C HIS A 177 9.81 18.90 -6.86
N GLU A 178 9.53 19.94 -7.66
CA GLU A 178 10.19 20.20 -8.93
C GLU A 178 11.73 20.25 -8.80
N LYS A 179 12.25 20.80 -7.70
CA LYS A 179 13.71 20.87 -7.45
C LYS A 179 14.35 19.48 -7.30
N TYR A 180 13.60 18.49 -6.81
CA TYR A 180 14.05 17.11 -6.70
C TYR A 180 13.92 16.39 -8.03
N ALA A 181 12.79 16.58 -8.72
CA ALA A 181 12.57 16.03 -10.06
C ALA A 181 13.64 16.52 -11.05
N LYS A 182 14.05 17.80 -11.00
CA LYS A 182 15.14 18.36 -11.81
C LYS A 182 16.50 17.70 -11.54
N ARG A 183 16.76 17.28 -10.31
CA ARG A 183 18.03 16.61 -9.94
C ARG A 183 18.08 15.17 -10.41
N ASN A 184 17.04 14.39 -10.11
CA ASN A 184 16.98 12.98 -10.50
C ASN A 184 15.54 12.46 -10.51
N ARG A 185 14.88 12.48 -11.67
CA ARG A 185 13.53 11.92 -11.84
C ARG A 185 13.46 10.42 -11.57
N GLN A 186 14.52 9.69 -11.91
CA GLN A 186 14.52 8.23 -11.80
C GLN A 186 14.44 7.79 -10.33
N SER A 187 14.87 8.63 -9.39
CA SER A 187 14.72 8.36 -7.96
C SER A 187 13.26 8.17 -7.54
N CYS A 188 12.31 8.83 -8.21
CA CYS A 188 10.88 8.75 -7.90
C CYS A 188 10.25 7.42 -8.36
N ALA A 189 10.86 6.76 -9.35
CA ALA A 189 10.29 5.58 -10.01
C ALA A 189 10.12 4.38 -9.08
N TYR A 190 10.93 4.29 -8.02
CA TYR A 190 10.79 3.23 -7.03
C TYR A 190 9.41 3.30 -6.34
N CYS A 191 9.00 4.49 -5.89
CA CYS A 191 7.75 4.70 -5.17
C CYS A 191 6.56 4.95 -6.13
N HIS A 192 6.81 5.62 -7.26
CA HIS A 192 5.79 6.02 -8.22
C HIS A 192 5.71 5.11 -9.46
N GLY A 193 6.38 3.96 -9.45
CA GLY A 193 6.39 3.01 -10.57
C GLY A 193 7.43 3.37 -11.64
N ALA A 194 7.94 2.34 -12.31
CA ALA A 194 8.97 2.49 -13.36
C ALA A 194 8.49 3.35 -14.54
N ASP A 195 7.18 3.38 -14.77
CA ASP A 195 6.49 4.19 -15.77
C ASP A 195 5.86 5.45 -15.17
N PHE A 196 6.07 5.74 -13.89
CA PHE A 196 5.53 6.90 -13.17
C PHE A 196 3.99 6.95 -13.07
N GLN A 197 3.30 5.82 -13.29
CA GLN A 197 1.84 5.69 -13.17
C GLN A 197 1.37 5.25 -11.78
N GLY A 198 2.28 5.26 -10.80
CA GLY A 198 2.03 4.88 -9.43
C GLY A 198 2.40 3.42 -9.14
N SER A 199 2.70 3.17 -7.88
CA SER A 199 2.86 1.84 -7.30
C SER A 199 2.07 1.78 -5.98
N PRO A 200 1.94 0.63 -5.30
CA PRO A 200 1.40 0.55 -3.95
C PRO A 200 1.95 1.61 -2.96
N LEU A 201 3.19 2.07 -3.10
CA LEU A 201 3.78 3.13 -2.28
C LEU A 201 3.24 4.54 -2.60
N ALA A 202 2.83 4.80 -3.83
CA ALA A 202 2.27 6.09 -4.25
C ALA A 202 0.81 6.29 -3.83
N GLN A 203 0.24 5.34 -3.10
CA GLN A 203 -1.17 5.36 -2.71
C GLN A 203 -1.44 6.34 -1.57
N ILE A 204 -2.40 7.24 -1.79
CA ILE A 204 -2.93 8.16 -0.77
C ILE A 204 -3.83 7.39 0.21
N LYS A 205 -3.69 7.68 1.51
CA LYS A 205 -4.43 6.97 2.59
C LYS A 205 -5.63 7.72 3.12
N THR A 206 -5.67 9.03 2.92
CA THR A 206 -6.75 9.91 3.33
C THR A 206 -7.01 10.94 2.24
N GLN A 207 -8.23 11.48 2.16
CA GLN A 207 -8.54 12.47 1.13
C GLN A 207 -7.59 13.67 1.21
N LYS A 208 -7.04 14.09 0.08
CA LYS A 208 -6.17 15.27 -0.02
C LYS A 208 -6.54 16.10 -1.25
N THR A 209 -6.63 17.41 -1.09
CA THR A 209 -6.86 18.35 -2.18
C THR A 209 -5.69 19.33 -2.25
N PHE A 210 -5.14 19.50 -3.45
CA PHE A 210 -4.01 20.39 -3.70
C PHE A 210 -4.41 21.45 -4.73
N ASN A 211 -4.20 22.71 -4.37
CA ASN A 211 -4.33 23.83 -5.29
C ASN A 211 -3.04 23.94 -6.11
N ILE A 212 -3.17 23.93 -7.43
CA ILE A 212 -2.10 24.07 -8.42
C ILE A 212 -2.43 25.24 -9.36
N GLU A 213 -1.49 25.64 -10.22
CA GLU A 213 -1.59 26.85 -11.05
C GLU A 213 -2.87 26.91 -11.92
N HIS A 214 -3.41 25.75 -12.32
CA HIS A 214 -4.55 25.64 -13.23
C HIS A 214 -5.79 24.99 -12.60
N GLY A 215 -5.88 24.95 -11.28
CA GLY A 215 -7.07 24.43 -10.58
C GLY A 215 -6.73 23.67 -9.31
N ALA A 216 -7.61 22.76 -8.92
CA ALA A 216 -7.38 21.88 -7.78
C ALA A 216 -7.44 20.42 -8.22
N ILE A 217 -6.51 19.62 -7.74
CA ILE A 217 -6.55 18.16 -7.85
C ILE A 217 -6.94 17.56 -6.52
N THR A 218 -7.88 16.62 -6.54
CA THR A 218 -8.34 15.90 -5.34
C THR A 218 -8.04 14.42 -5.49
N TYR A 219 -7.46 13.86 -4.43
CA TYR A 219 -7.18 12.44 -4.26
C TYR A 219 -8.09 11.88 -3.18
N GLY A 220 -8.74 10.75 -3.45
CA GLY A 220 -9.42 9.93 -2.46
C GLY A 220 -8.47 8.90 -1.82
N PRO A 221 -8.88 8.29 -0.69
CA PRO A 221 -8.19 7.13 -0.13
C PRO A 221 -8.11 6.00 -1.18
N GLY A 222 -6.90 5.53 -1.47
CA GLY A 222 -6.68 4.47 -2.44
C GLY A 222 -6.13 4.94 -3.79
N ASP A 223 -6.28 6.21 -4.12
CA ASP A 223 -5.77 6.79 -5.36
C ASP A 223 -4.24 6.76 -5.38
N LEU A 224 -3.67 6.48 -6.55
CA LEU A 224 -2.24 6.57 -6.78
C LEU A 224 -1.86 7.97 -7.24
N VAL A 225 -0.81 8.55 -6.66
CA VAL A 225 -0.19 9.79 -7.15
C VAL A 225 0.75 9.45 -8.30
N THR A 226 0.47 10.01 -9.47
CA THR A 226 1.25 9.78 -10.69
C THR A 226 1.82 11.09 -11.21
N CYS A 227 2.90 11.02 -12.01
CA CYS A 227 3.37 12.22 -12.70
C CYS A 227 2.32 12.74 -13.70
N TYR A 228 1.52 11.84 -14.25
CA TYR A 228 0.52 12.12 -15.27
C TYR A 228 -0.71 12.87 -14.76
N ASP A 229 -0.91 12.90 -13.44
CA ASP A 229 -2.01 13.62 -12.81
C ASP A 229 -1.91 15.14 -13.06
N CYS A 230 -0.67 15.66 -13.06
CA CYS A 230 -0.39 17.10 -13.17
C CYS A 230 0.52 17.48 -14.35
N HIS A 231 1.26 16.53 -14.93
CA HIS A 231 2.25 16.77 -15.99
C HIS A 231 2.07 15.76 -17.13
N ASP A 232 2.59 16.06 -18.32
CA ASP A 232 2.61 15.07 -19.42
C ASP A 232 3.75 14.06 -19.24
N GLY A 233 3.63 13.28 -18.17
CA GLY A 233 4.66 12.36 -17.70
C GLY A 233 5.74 13.05 -16.88
N PRO A 234 6.82 12.32 -16.52
CA PRO A 234 7.85 12.87 -15.69
C PRO A 234 8.41 14.14 -16.34
N SER A 235 8.99 14.08 -17.54
CA SER A 235 9.65 15.23 -18.19
C SER A 235 8.73 16.41 -18.58
N GLY A 236 7.42 16.32 -18.34
CA GLY A 236 6.46 17.38 -18.62
C GLY A 236 6.77 18.65 -17.84
N LYS A 237 6.81 19.79 -18.53
CA LYS A 237 6.99 21.13 -17.93
C LYS A 237 5.67 21.86 -17.69
N ASN A 238 4.66 21.52 -18.48
CA ASN A 238 3.34 22.12 -18.36
C ASN A 238 2.62 21.47 -17.18
N VAL A 239 1.95 22.30 -16.39
CA VAL A 239 1.05 21.87 -15.32
C VAL A 239 -0.36 21.86 -15.89
N PHE A 240 -1.14 20.85 -15.58
CA PHE A 240 -2.57 20.80 -15.87
C PHE A 240 -3.28 20.02 -14.76
N VAL A 241 -4.61 20.05 -14.74
CA VAL A 241 -5.41 19.12 -13.94
C VAL A 241 -5.97 18.08 -14.90
N ARG A 242 -5.50 16.83 -14.82
CA ARG A 242 -6.28 15.73 -15.42
C ARG A 242 -7.38 15.37 -14.45
N GLU A 243 -8.61 15.32 -14.94
CA GLU A 243 -9.69 14.72 -14.16
C GLU A 243 -9.25 13.30 -13.81
N LYS A 244 -9.12 13.03 -12.51
CA LYS A 244 -9.16 11.66 -12.04
C LYS A 244 -10.57 11.18 -12.33
N THR A 245 -10.75 10.52 -13.47
CA THR A 245 -11.79 9.49 -13.54
C THR A 245 -11.59 8.65 -12.28
N LEU A 246 -12.68 8.27 -11.60
CA LEU A 246 -12.62 7.25 -10.56
C LEU A 246 -12.09 5.96 -11.22
N VAL A 247 -10.78 5.90 -11.45
CA VAL A 247 -10.06 4.72 -11.87
C VAL A 247 -9.99 3.92 -10.60
N ALA A 248 -11.11 3.29 -10.29
CA ALA A 248 -11.23 2.26 -9.27
C ALA A 248 -10.04 1.34 -9.45
N GLN A 249 -9.05 1.49 -8.55
CA GLN A 249 -7.97 0.58 -8.21
C GLN A 249 -7.59 -0.49 -9.26
N HIS A 250 -7.47 -0.21 -10.57
CA HIS A 250 -7.41 -1.33 -11.54
C HIS A 250 -6.09 -2.14 -11.47
N HIS A 251 -5.10 -1.63 -10.73
CA HIS A 251 -3.84 -2.33 -10.41
C HIS A 251 -3.79 -2.96 -8.99
N LEU A 252 -4.76 -2.67 -8.12
CA LEU A 252 -4.92 -3.31 -6.79
C LEU A 252 -6.20 -4.17 -6.67
N ASP A 253 -7.18 -3.94 -7.55
CA ASP A 253 -8.51 -4.53 -7.63
C ASP A 253 -8.69 -5.26 -8.97
N ARG A 254 -7.84 -6.24 -9.28
CA ARG A 254 -8.31 -7.33 -10.15
C ARG A 254 -9.42 -8.17 -9.49
N ASN A 255 -9.81 -7.83 -8.26
CA ASN A 255 -10.62 -8.64 -7.38
C ASN A 255 -11.48 -7.77 -6.44
N ARG A 256 -12.18 -6.71 -6.88
CA ARG A 256 -13.28 -6.12 -6.08
C ARG A 256 -14.54 -5.95 -6.93
N ALA A 257 -15.69 -6.39 -6.41
CA ALA A 257 -16.99 -6.16 -7.02
C ALA A 257 -17.49 -4.79 -6.60
N LEU A 258 -17.97 -4.03 -7.58
CA LEU A 258 -18.79 -2.85 -7.36
C LEU A 258 -20.08 -3.28 -6.67
N SER A 259 -20.55 -2.51 -5.69
CA SER A 259 -21.92 -2.62 -5.20
C SER A 259 -22.91 -2.37 -6.35
N PRO A 260 -24.16 -2.86 -6.28
CA PRO A 260 -25.17 -2.61 -7.31
C PRO A 260 -25.36 -1.11 -7.63
N GLN A 261 -25.20 -0.26 -6.63
CA GLN A 261 -25.31 1.20 -6.78
C GLN A 261 -24.11 1.79 -7.54
N GLU A 262 -22.89 1.31 -7.26
CA GLU A 262 -21.67 1.73 -7.96
C GLU A 262 -21.66 1.25 -9.42
N ALA A 263 -22.17 0.04 -9.69
CA ALA A 263 -22.33 -0.50 -11.04
C ALA A 263 -23.32 0.33 -11.88
N LEU A 264 -24.46 0.72 -11.30
CA LEU A 264 -25.45 1.59 -11.95
C LEU A 264 -24.89 2.99 -12.25
N THR A 265 -24.10 3.54 -11.32
CA THR A 265 -23.47 4.86 -11.48
C THR A 265 -22.39 4.82 -12.58
N SER A 266 -21.62 3.73 -12.65
CA SER A 266 -20.62 3.52 -13.71
C SER A 266 -21.25 3.33 -15.08
N LEU A 267 -22.37 2.61 -15.18
CA LEU A 267 -23.08 2.40 -16.45
C LEU A 267 -23.70 3.71 -16.97
N ALA A 268 -24.29 4.51 -16.07
CA ALA A 268 -24.83 5.83 -16.41
C ALA A 268 -23.74 6.80 -16.88
N GLY A 269 -22.56 6.77 -16.24
CA GLY A 269 -21.39 7.55 -16.66
C GLY A 269 -20.90 7.17 -18.07
N LEU A 270 -20.74 5.87 -18.33
CA LEU A 270 -20.32 5.34 -19.64
C LEU A 270 -21.32 5.64 -20.76
N LEU A 271 -22.62 5.53 -20.49
CA LEU A 271 -23.68 5.87 -21.45
C LEU A 271 -23.73 7.39 -21.74
N GLY A 272 -23.48 8.21 -20.72
CA GLY A 272 -23.38 9.66 -20.86
C GLY A 272 -22.16 10.10 -21.66
N GLU A 273 -21.00 9.47 -21.47
CA GLU A 273 -19.81 9.70 -22.31
C GLU A 273 -19.99 9.21 -23.74
N TYR A 274 -20.62 8.03 -23.93
CA TYR A 274 -20.90 7.49 -25.26
C TYR A 274 -21.87 8.41 -26.04
N SER A 275 -22.95 8.87 -25.42
CA SER A 275 -23.88 9.83 -26.05
C SER A 275 -23.21 11.15 -26.42
N ARG A 276 -22.35 11.70 -25.53
CA ARG A 276 -21.58 12.91 -25.83
C ARG A 276 -20.62 12.72 -27.00
N ARG A 277 -19.99 11.54 -27.12
CA ARG A 277 -19.11 11.19 -28.24
C ARG A 277 -19.87 10.99 -29.55
N LEU A 278 -21.09 10.44 -29.52
CA LEU A 278 -21.95 10.31 -30.70
C LEU A 278 -22.46 11.68 -31.18
N GLN A 279 -22.85 12.57 -30.27
CA GLN A 279 -23.24 13.95 -30.60
C GLN A 279 -22.08 14.75 -31.18
N ALA A 280 -20.86 14.61 -30.63
CA ALA A 280 -19.66 15.26 -31.15
C ALA A 280 -19.24 14.74 -32.55
N ARG A 281 -19.72 13.56 -32.96
CA ARG A 281 -19.46 12.95 -34.29
C ARG A 281 -20.58 13.18 -35.30
N GLY A 282 -21.69 13.82 -34.93
CA GLY A 282 -22.83 14.04 -35.81
C GLY A 282 -23.60 12.75 -36.16
N GLU A 283 -23.42 11.68 -35.38
CA GLU A 283 -23.98 10.34 -35.65
C GLU A 283 -25.27 10.06 -34.87
N ALA A 284 -25.78 11.02 -34.09
CA ALA A 284 -27.06 10.89 -33.40
C ALA A 284 -28.22 11.31 -34.33
N GLY A 285 -28.88 10.32 -34.94
CA GLY A 285 -30.18 10.50 -35.58
C GLY A 285 -31.29 10.78 -34.55
N PRO A 286 -32.43 11.36 -34.98
CA PRO A 286 -33.52 11.78 -34.10
C PRO A 286 -34.15 10.63 -33.31
#